data_AF-A0A962GCL6-F1
#
_entry.id   AF-A0A962GCL6-F1
#
_cell.length_a   1.000
_cell.length_b   1.000
_cell.length_c   1.000
_cell.angle_alpha   90.00
_cell.angle_beta   90.00
_cell.angle_gamma   90.00
#
_symmetry.space_group_name_H-M   'P 1'
#
loop_
_entity.id
_entity.type
_entity.pdbx_description
1 polymer ?
#
loop_
_entity_poly.entity_id
_entity_poly.type
_entity_poly.pdbx_seq_one_letter_code
_entity_poly.pdbx_strand_id
1 'polypeptide(L)'
;LRLAAGAEVGDTVSVRIAPANPEPEPQPPEDLGEVLAGCPAALATWNETTTIARIDWIHWIESAKQARTRQSRVEGARDMLSSGKKRVCCFDQSGFYSKSLKAPQADG
;
A
#
# COMPACT_ATOMS: atom_id res chain seq x y z
N LEU A 1 -4.65 -17.78 9.08
CA LEU A 1 -5.96 -17.22 9.51
C LEU A 1 -6.93 -18.27 10.09
N ARG A 2 -6.97 -19.53 9.62
CA ARG A 2 -7.82 -20.58 10.25
C ARG A 2 -7.42 -20.99 11.68
N LEU A 3 -6.13 -20.94 12.01
CA LEU A 3 -5.61 -21.52 13.26
C LEU A 3 -5.74 -20.65 14.52
N ALA A 4 -6.13 -19.37 14.40
CA ALA A 4 -6.14 -18.45 15.54
C ALA A 4 -7.54 -18.15 16.11
N ALA A 5 -8.60 -18.32 15.32
CA ALA A 5 -9.95 -17.92 15.71
C ALA A 5 -10.78 -19.06 16.33
N GLY A 6 -10.37 -20.32 16.17
CA GLY A 6 -11.12 -21.49 16.65
C GLY A 6 -12.48 -21.70 15.97
N ALA A 7 -12.72 -21.07 14.81
CA ALA A 7 -13.96 -21.16 14.06
C ALA A 7 -13.90 -22.24 12.97
N GLU A 8 -15.00 -22.97 12.79
CA GLU A 8 -15.18 -23.99 11.76
C GLU A 8 -15.91 -23.42 10.52
N VAL A 9 -15.85 -24.17 9.41
CA VAL A 9 -16.58 -23.80 8.19
C VAL A 9 -18.08 -23.93 8.46
N GLY A 10 -18.81 -22.83 8.35
CA GLY A 10 -20.25 -22.77 8.63
C GLY A 10 -20.59 -21.97 9.89
N ASP A 11 -19.60 -21.60 10.70
CA ASP A 11 -19.82 -20.77 11.88
C ASP A 11 -20.17 -19.33 11.51
N THR A 12 -21.20 -18.80 12.17
CA THR A 12 -21.46 -17.36 12.18
C THR A 12 -20.64 -16.71 13.29
N VAL A 13 -19.63 -15.93 12.91
CA VAL A 13 -18.80 -15.18 13.86
C VAL A 13 -19.15 -13.69 13.83
N SER A 14 -19.17 -13.07 15.01
CA SER A 14 -19.28 -11.61 15.13
C SER A 14 -17.89 -10.99 15.16
N VAL A 15 -17.63 -10.07 14.23
CA VAL A 15 -16.37 -9.31 14.17
C VAL A 15 -16.66 -7.86 14.49
N ARG A 16 -15.89 -7.28 15.42
CA ARG A 16 -15.88 -5.83 15.67
C ARG A 16 -14.63 -5.24 15.03
N ILE A 17 -14.83 -4.24 14.18
CA ILE A 17 -13.75 -3.45 13.58
C ILE A 17 -13.77 -2.07 14.24
N ALA A 18 -12.61 -1.61 14.70
CA ALA A 18 -12.41 -0.26 15.22
C ALA A 18 -11.16 0.35 14.60
N PRO A 19 -11.11 1.68 14.37
CA PRO A 19 -9.88 2.35 13.95
C PRO A 19 -8.76 2.13 14.95
N ALA A 20 -7.56 1.80 14.47
CA ALA A 20 -6.36 1.80 15.30
C ALA A 20 -5.96 3.25 15.62
N ASN A 21 -5.61 3.53 16.87
CA ASN A 21 -5.06 4.83 17.28
C ASN A 21 -3.82 4.64 18.17
N PRO A 22 -2.61 4.99 17.69
CA PRO A 22 -2.32 5.52 16.35
C PRO A 22 -2.48 4.46 15.25
N GLU A 23 -2.71 4.89 14.01
CA GLU A 23 -2.62 3.99 12.86
C GLU A 23 -1.18 3.45 12.78
N PRO A 24 -1.00 2.12 12.66
CA PRO A 24 0.34 1.53 12.54
C PRO A 24 1.00 2.02 11.26
N GLU A 25 2.25 2.46 11.36
CA GLU A 25 3.01 2.86 10.18
C GLU A 25 3.32 1.63 9.30
N PRO A 26 3.04 1.68 7.99
CA PRO A 26 3.35 0.58 7.10
C PRO A 26 4.86 0.46 6.90
N GLN A 27 5.38 -0.77 6.94
CA GLN A 27 6.78 -1.00 6.60
C GLN A 27 6.96 -0.91 5.07
N PRO A 28 7.84 -0.03 4.56
CA PRO A 28 8.11 0.03 3.14
C PRO A 28 8.83 -1.24 2.69
N PRO A 29 8.56 -1.74 1.47
CA PRO A 29 9.37 -2.79 0.85
C PRO A 29 10.85 -2.40 0.78
N GLU A 30 11.73 -3.40 0.87
CA GLU A 30 13.18 -3.22 0.90
C GLU A 30 13.70 -2.38 -0.28
N ASP A 31 13.24 -2.68 -1.50
CA ASP A 31 13.62 -1.98 -2.72
C ASP A 31 13.21 -0.49 -2.72
N LEU A 32 12.05 -0.16 -2.13
CA LEU A 32 11.66 1.23 -1.93
C LEU A 32 12.51 1.90 -0.84
N GLY A 33 12.77 1.18 0.27
CA GLY A 33 13.57 1.68 1.40
C GLY A 33 14.99 2.07 0.98
N GLU A 34 15.66 1.22 0.20
CA GLU A 34 17.00 1.47 -0.34
C GLU A 34 17.04 2.74 -1.21
N VAL A 35 16.04 2.90 -2.08
CA VAL A 35 15.95 4.04 -2.99
C VAL A 35 15.68 5.35 -2.25
N LEU A 36 14.84 5.32 -1.21
CA LEU A 36 14.59 6.49 -0.35
C LEU A 36 15.84 6.85 0.47
N ALA A 37 16.54 5.86 1.02
CA ALA A 37 17.79 6.09 1.75
C ALA A 37 18.88 6.74 0.87
N GLY A 38 18.92 6.37 -0.42
CA GLY A 38 19.83 6.95 -1.41
C GLY A 38 19.44 8.34 -1.92
N CYS A 39 18.27 8.88 -1.54
CA CYS A 39 17.79 10.17 -2.03
C CYS A 39 17.15 11.03 -0.92
N PRO A 40 17.91 11.92 -0.27
CA PRO A 40 17.42 12.72 0.86
C PRO A 40 16.17 13.56 0.55
N ALA A 41 16.05 14.08 -0.68
CA ALA A 41 14.88 14.84 -1.11
C ALA A 41 13.61 13.97 -1.18
N ALA A 42 13.73 12.75 -1.72
CA ALA A 42 12.62 11.80 -1.73
C ALA A 42 12.22 11.37 -0.31
N LEU A 43 13.21 11.11 0.55
CA LEU A 43 12.98 10.72 1.94
C LEU A 43 12.28 11.83 2.75
N ALA A 44 12.66 13.09 2.54
CA ALA A 44 11.99 14.23 3.18
C ALA A 44 10.50 14.28 2.79
N THR A 45 10.20 14.21 1.49
CA THR A 45 8.81 14.17 1.00
C THR A 45 8.06 12.96 1.54
N TRP A 46 8.69 11.77 1.57
CA TRP A 46 8.11 10.55 2.13
C TRP A 46 7.71 10.71 3.60
N ASN A 47 8.59 11.30 4.41
CA ASN A 47 8.33 11.53 5.83
C ASN A 47 7.17 12.52 6.06
N GLU A 48 6.98 13.49 5.17
CA GLU A 48 5.86 14.44 5.21
C GLU A 48 4.52 13.87 4.70
N THR A 49 4.51 12.66 4.13
CA THR A 49 3.27 12.01 3.70
C THR A 49 2.49 11.43 4.88
N THR A 50 1.16 11.30 4.72
CA THR A 50 0.31 10.63 5.71
C THR A 50 0.46 9.12 5.64
N THR A 51 0.08 8.39 6.70
CA THR A 51 0.08 6.92 6.74
C THR A 51 -0.66 6.32 5.54
N ILE A 52 -1.85 6.85 5.22
CA ILE A 52 -2.63 6.44 4.04
C ILE A 52 -1.85 6.64 2.74
N ALA A 53 -1.16 7.77 2.58
CA ALA A 53 -0.36 8.02 1.38
C ALA A 53 0.83 7.04 1.26
N ARG A 54 1.48 6.68 2.37
CA ARG A 54 2.52 5.64 2.38
C ARG A 54 1.94 4.28 1.97
N ILE A 55 0.76 3.93 2.46
CA ILE A 55 0.05 2.71 2.05
C ILE A 55 -0.23 2.73 0.54
N ASP A 56 -0.70 3.86 -0.02
CA ASP A 56 -0.94 3.98 -1.47
C ASP A 56 0.34 3.75 -2.29
N TRP A 57 1.46 4.34 -1.88
CA TRP A 57 2.74 4.18 -2.55
C TRP A 57 3.21 2.72 -2.54
N ILE A 58 3.13 2.07 -1.37
CA ILE A 58 3.50 0.66 -1.21
C ILE A 58 2.60 -0.20 -2.09
N HIS A 59 1.29 -0.01 -2.03
CA HIS A 59 0.33 -0.75 -2.85
C HIS A 59 0.58 -0.56 -4.35
N TRP A 60 0.85 0.68 -4.78
CA TRP A 60 1.16 0.95 -6.18
C TRP A 60 2.42 0.21 -6.62
N ILE A 61 3.47 0.14 -5.80
CA ILE A 61 4.68 -0.63 -6.13
C ILE A 61 4.39 -2.13 -6.16
N GLU A 62 3.72 -2.66 -5.13
CA GLU A 62 3.45 -4.09 -4.96
C GLU A 62 2.47 -4.66 -5.99
N SER A 63 1.56 -3.84 -6.52
CA SER A 63 0.63 -4.27 -7.57
C SER A 63 1.33 -4.61 -8.90
N ALA A 64 2.61 -4.28 -9.06
CA ALA A 64 3.40 -4.66 -10.23
C ALA A 64 3.80 -6.15 -10.17
N LYS A 65 3.09 -6.98 -10.93
CA LYS A 65 3.34 -8.43 -11.01
C LYS A 65 4.66 -8.82 -11.68
N GLN A 66 5.22 -7.94 -12.51
CA GLN A 66 6.48 -8.16 -13.22
C GLN A 66 7.62 -7.41 -12.53
N ALA A 67 8.74 -8.09 -12.29
CA ALA A 67 9.92 -7.51 -11.64
C ALA A 67 10.41 -6.23 -12.34
N ARG A 68 10.46 -6.22 -13.68
CA ARG A 68 10.82 -5.04 -14.47
C ARG A 68 9.90 -3.84 -14.20
N THR A 69 8.60 -4.08 -14.14
CA THR A 69 7.62 -3.02 -13.86
C THR A 69 7.75 -2.53 -12.42
N ARG A 70 8.02 -3.42 -11.46
CA ARG A 70 8.27 -3.07 -10.07
C ARG A 70 9.48 -2.14 -9.95
N GLN A 71 10.60 -2.51 -10.56
CA GLN A 71 11.82 -1.69 -10.57
C GLN A 71 11.56 -0.29 -11.17
N SER A 72 10.87 -0.23 -12.32
CA SER A 72 10.50 1.05 -12.94
C SER A 72 9.57 1.90 -12.05
N ARG A 73 8.67 1.29 -11.27
CA ARG A 73 7.83 2.01 -10.31
C ARG A 73 8.62 2.53 -9.11
N VAL A 74 9.57 1.76 -8.60
CA VAL A 74 10.45 2.18 -7.50
C VAL A 74 11.31 3.37 -7.93
N GLU A 75 11.91 3.32 -9.12
CA GLU A 75 12.64 4.45 -9.70
C GLU A 75 11.73 5.67 -9.93
N GLY A 76 10.54 5.46 -10.50
CA GLY A 76 9.56 6.53 -10.66
C GLY A 76 9.10 7.13 -9.33
N ALA A 77 8.97 6.32 -8.27
CA ALA A 77 8.63 6.79 -6.93
C ALA A 77 9.74 7.71 -6.39
N ARG A 78 11.01 7.35 -6.58
CA ARG A 78 12.16 8.22 -6.24
C ARG A 78 12.00 9.60 -6.87
N ASP A 79 11.77 9.65 -8.18
CA ASP A 79 11.73 10.92 -8.93
C ASP A 79 10.51 11.76 -8.55
N MET A 80 9.36 11.12 -8.39
CA MET A 80 8.13 11.79 -7.95
C MET A 80 8.24 12.33 -6.53
N LEU A 81 8.77 11.55 -5.59
CA LEU A 81 8.98 12.01 -4.21
C LEU A 81 10.06 13.08 -4.15
N SER A 82 11.14 12.96 -4.93
CA SER A 82 12.19 14.00 -5.03
C SER A 82 11.65 15.32 -5.56
N SER A 83 10.63 15.28 -6.43
CA SER A 83 9.93 16.48 -6.92
C SER A 83 8.81 16.98 -6.00
N GLY A 84 8.67 16.40 -4.79
CA GLY A 84 7.71 16.87 -3.78
C GLY A 84 6.30 16.29 -3.93
N LYS A 85 6.07 15.30 -4.80
CA LYS A 85 4.74 14.67 -4.93
C LYS A 85 4.47 13.76 -3.73
N LYS A 86 3.58 14.20 -2.86
CA LYS A 86 3.15 13.43 -1.67
C LYS A 86 2.20 12.28 -1.97
N ARG A 87 1.66 12.21 -3.19
CA ARG A 87 0.73 11.16 -3.63
C ARG A 87 1.18 10.59 -4.97
N VAL A 88 1.01 9.29 -5.12
CA VAL A 88 1.25 8.59 -6.37
C VAL A 88 0.32 9.12 -7.47
N CYS A 89 0.86 9.38 -8.67
CA CYS A 89 0.04 9.82 -9.80
C CYS A 89 -0.56 8.60 -10.52
N CYS A 90 -1.78 8.76 -11.06
CA CYS A 90 -2.49 7.72 -11.81
C CYS A 90 -2.76 6.42 -11.03
N PHE A 91 -2.72 6.46 -9.70
CA PHE A 91 -3.19 5.38 -8.84
C PHE A 91 -4.60 5.70 -8.36
N ASP A 92 -5.54 4.83 -8.75
CA ASP A 92 -6.91 4.93 -8.32
C ASP A 92 -7.08 4.28 -6.95
N GLN A 93 -7.09 5.10 -5.90
CA GLN A 93 -7.36 4.65 -4.53
C GLN A 93 -8.74 4.04 -4.35
N SER A 94 -9.72 4.42 -5.19
CA SER A 94 -11.07 3.85 -5.11
C SER A 94 -11.09 2.39 -5.55
N GLY A 95 -10.04 1.94 -6.25
CA GLY A 95 -9.96 0.61 -6.84
C GLY A 95 -10.94 0.39 -7.99
N PHE A 96 -11.77 1.37 -8.34
CA PHE A 96 -12.82 1.24 -9.35
C PHE A 96 -12.26 0.90 -10.73
N TYR A 97 -11.16 1.53 -11.11
CA TYR A 97 -10.44 1.27 -12.37
C TYR A 97 -9.30 0.27 -12.21
N SER A 98 -8.98 -0.12 -10.97
CA SER A 98 -8.01 -1.17 -10.69
C SER A 98 -8.60 -2.53 -11.02
N LYS A 99 -8.12 -3.19 -12.08
CA LYS A 99 -8.45 -4.61 -12.34
C LYS A 99 -7.76 -5.57 -11.36
N SER A 100 -7.00 -5.04 -10.41
CA SER A 100 -6.16 -5.82 -9.49
C SER A 100 -6.91 -6.25 -8.24
N LEU A 101 -7.86 -5.44 -7.75
CA LEU A 101 -8.63 -5.70 -6.55
C LEU A 101 -10.10 -5.30 -6.79
N LYS A 102 -11.04 -6.18 -6.45
CA LYS A 102 -12.48 -5.87 -6.41
C LYS A 102 -13.01 -6.17 -5.02
N ALA A 103 -13.99 -5.39 -4.56
CA ALA A 103 -14.74 -5.75 -3.36
C ALA A 103 -15.35 -7.15 -3.56
N PRO A 104 -15.36 -8.01 -2.51
CA PRO A 104 -16.05 -9.29 -2.59
C PRO A 104 -17.51 -9.06 -2.96
N GLN A 105 -17.97 -9.73 -4.01
CA GLN A 105 -19.38 -9.72 -4.37
C GLN A 105 -20.11 -10.62 -3.36
N ALA A 106 -21.14 -10.10 -2.70
CA ALA A 106 -22.02 -10.94 -1.91
C ALA A 106 -22.80 -11.84 -2.89
N ASP A 107 -22.68 -13.15 -2.74
CA ASP A 107 -23.60 -14.08 -3.40
C ASP A 107 -24.98 -13.88 -2.76
N GLY A 108 -25.97 -13.59 -3.61
CA GLY A 108 -27.39 -13.44 -3.23
C GLY A 108 -28.14 -14.77 -3.22
#